data_AF-A0A3N5NM33-F1
#
_entry.id   AF-A0A3N5NM33-F1
#
_cell.length_a   1.000
_cell.length_b   1.000
_cell.length_c   1.000
_cell.angle_alpha   90.00
_cell.angle_beta   90.00
_cell.angle_gamma   90.00
#
_symmetry.space_group_name_H-M   'P 1'
#
loop_
_entity.id
_entity.type
_entity.pdbx_description
1 polymer ?
#
loop_
_entity_poly.entity_id
_entity_poly.type
_entity_poly.pdbx_seq_one_letter_code
_entity_poly.pdbx_strand_id
1 'polypeptide(L)'
;MGAHAVANLDNVTGDETAVADLARRRQSFFSDAWQRLKRNKLAMIGLVIIVLLFLVAILADVVAPYDPLKQNLRASHMPPSAEHLLGTDRHGRDVLSRLIYGTRI
;
A
#
# COMPACT_ATOMS: atom_id res chain seq x y z
N MET A 1 -26.41 -27.78 52.39
CA MET A 1 -25.02 -27.41 52.01
C MET A 1 -24.86 -27.29 50.47
N GLY A 2 -25.88 -26.80 49.74
CA GLY A 2 -25.90 -26.84 48.26
C GLY A 2 -26.10 -25.51 47.53
N ALA A 3 -26.31 -24.40 48.26
CA ALA A 3 -26.63 -23.11 47.64
C ALA A 3 -25.40 -22.35 47.08
N HIS A 4 -24.19 -22.65 47.56
CA HIS A 4 -22.97 -21.95 47.12
C HIS A 4 -22.39 -22.46 45.79
N ALA A 5 -22.73 -23.67 45.35
CA ALA A 5 -22.19 -24.25 44.11
C ALA A 5 -22.95 -23.78 42.86
N VAL A 6 -24.25 -23.49 42.97
CA VAL A 6 -25.11 -23.11 41.83
C VAL A 6 -24.80 -21.68 41.36
N ALA A 7 -24.60 -20.74 42.27
CA ALA A 7 -24.25 -19.35 41.94
C ALA A 7 -22.91 -19.19 41.19
N ASN A 8 -22.00 -20.18 41.30
CA ASN A 8 -20.73 -20.15 40.59
C ASN A 8 -20.88 -20.58 39.11
N LEU A 9 -21.86 -21.44 38.80
CA LEU A 9 -22.11 -21.90 37.43
C LEU A 9 -22.67 -20.76 36.57
N ASP A 10 -23.58 -19.96 37.12
CA ASP A 10 -24.18 -18.81 36.41
C ASP A 10 -23.15 -17.71 36.10
N ASN A 11 -22.15 -17.54 36.97
CA ASN A 11 -21.06 -16.57 36.78
C ASN A 11 -20.06 -17.05 35.70
N VAL A 12 -19.79 -18.36 35.65
CA VAL A 12 -18.90 -18.96 34.65
C VAL A 12 -19.51 -18.88 33.24
N THR A 13 -20.81 -19.16 33.07
CA THR A 13 -21.49 -18.95 31.78
C THR A 13 -21.61 -17.47 31.39
N GLY A 14 -21.81 -16.58 32.37
CA GLY A 14 -21.79 -15.13 32.15
C GLY A 14 -20.46 -14.63 31.59
N ASP A 15 -19.34 -15.08 32.17
CA ASP A 15 -18.00 -14.71 31.71
C ASP A 15 -17.68 -15.29 30.31
N GLU A 16 -18.05 -16.54 30.02
CA GLU A 16 -17.82 -17.14 28.69
C GLU A 16 -18.59 -16.42 27.58
N THR A 17 -19.84 -16.01 27.84
CA THR A 17 -20.64 -15.26 26.85
C THR A 17 -20.10 -13.84 26.64
N ALA A 18 -19.67 -13.16 27.70
CA ALA A 18 -19.07 -11.83 27.62
C ALA A 18 -17.74 -11.85 26.84
N VAL A 19 -16.88 -12.84 27.08
CA VAL A 19 -15.61 -13.03 26.35
C VAL A 19 -15.87 -13.34 24.88
N ALA A 20 -16.86 -14.17 24.57
CA ALA A 20 -17.24 -14.47 23.19
C ALA A 20 -17.77 -13.24 22.45
N ASP A 21 -18.53 -12.37 23.12
CA ASP A 21 -19.03 -11.12 22.54
C ASP A 21 -17.93 -10.08 22.32
N LEU A 22 -16.95 -9.98 23.22
CA LEU A 22 -15.76 -9.14 23.04
C LEU A 22 -14.92 -9.62 21.85
N ALA A 23 -14.74 -10.93 21.70
CA ALA A 23 -14.03 -11.52 20.56
C ALA A 23 -14.76 -11.27 19.23
N ARG A 24 -16.10 -11.41 19.19
CA ARG A 24 -16.93 -11.11 18.01
C ARG A 24 -16.86 -9.65 17.58
N ARG A 25 -16.98 -8.72 18.53
CA ARG A 25 -16.84 -7.27 18.27
C ARG A 25 -15.47 -6.93 17.69
N ARG A 26 -14.42 -7.61 18.13
CA ARG A 26 -13.06 -7.40 17.62
C ARG A 26 -12.86 -7.90 16.19
N GLN A 27 -13.59 -8.93 15.77
CA GLN A 27 -13.53 -9.44 14.40
C GLN A 27 -14.34 -8.61 13.39
N SER A 28 -15.40 -7.89 13.81
CA SER A 28 -16.24 -7.13 12.87
C SER A 28 -15.60 -5.83 12.38
N PHE A 29 -14.63 -5.26 13.08
CA PHE A 29 -14.08 -3.95 12.73
C PHE A 29 -13.55 -3.86 11.29
N PHE A 30 -12.82 -4.88 10.81
CA PHE A 30 -12.29 -4.89 9.44
C PHE A 30 -13.39 -5.06 8.39
N SER A 31 -14.37 -5.93 8.66
CA SER A 31 -15.51 -6.13 7.76
C SER A 31 -16.40 -4.89 7.69
N ASP A 32 -16.65 -4.24 8.82
CA ASP A 32 -17.46 -3.03 8.93
C ASP A 32 -16.76 -1.84 8.29
N ALA A 33 -15.45 -1.70 8.49
CA ALA A 33 -14.65 -0.68 7.82
C ALA A 33 -14.66 -0.87 6.29
N TRP A 34 -14.54 -2.11 5.81
CA TRP A 34 -14.58 -2.43 4.38
C TRP A 34 -15.95 -2.17 3.74
N GLN A 35 -17.04 -2.53 4.42
CA GLN A 35 -18.39 -2.22 3.96
C GLN A 35 -18.66 -0.72 3.91
N ARG A 36 -18.21 0.02 4.94
CA ARG A 36 -18.34 1.49 5.00
C ARG A 36 -17.54 2.16 3.89
N LEU A 37 -16.34 1.65 3.58
CA LEU A 37 -15.49 2.16 2.51
C LEU A 37 -16.15 1.99 1.13
N LYS A 38 -16.66 0.79 0.83
CA LYS A 38 -17.37 0.51 -0.44
C LYS A 38 -18.62 1.35 -0.63
N ARG A 39 -19.31 1.70 0.45
CA ARG A 39 -20.54 2.52 0.39
C ARG A 39 -20.25 3.99 0.05
N ASN A 40 -19.03 4.46 0.27
CA ASN A 40 -18.63 5.83 -0.01
C ASN A 40 -17.92 5.95 -1.37
N LYS A 41 -18.62 6.50 -2.37
CA LYS A 41 -18.10 6.69 -3.73
C LYS A 41 -16.82 7.54 -3.77
N LEU A 42 -16.71 8.58 -2.93
CA LEU A 42 -15.51 9.42 -2.86
C LEU A 42 -14.32 8.64 -2.30
N ALA A 43 -14.54 7.81 -1.28
CA ALA A 43 -13.48 6.99 -0.70
C ALA A 43 -13.02 5.89 -1.69
N MET A 44 -13.92 5.34 -2.48
CA MET A 44 -13.58 4.41 -3.57
C MET A 44 -12.77 5.06 -4.69
N ILE A 45 -13.09 6.31 -5.06
CA ILE A 45 -12.26 7.07 -6.03
C ILE A 45 -10.85 7.26 -5.48
N GLY A 46 -10.71 7.64 -4.21
CA GLY A 46 -9.39 7.74 -3.55
C GLY A 46 -8.63 6.41 -3.55
N LEU A 47 -9.32 5.30 -3.25
CA LEU A 47 -8.73 3.96 -3.30
C LEU A 47 -8.25 3.60 -4.71
N VAL A 48 -9.03 3.91 -5.75
CA VAL A 48 -8.65 3.68 -7.15
C VAL A 48 -7.39 4.46 -7.52
N ILE A 49 -7.29 5.72 -7.11
CA ILE A 49 -6.09 6.55 -7.35
C ILE A 49 -4.87 5.91 -6.67
N ILE A 50 -5.00 5.49 -5.41
CA ILE A 50 -3.91 4.83 -4.67
C ILE A 50 -3.46 3.55 -5.38
N VAL A 51 -4.42 2.71 -5.82
CA VAL A 51 -4.12 1.47 -6.55
C VAL A 51 -3.41 1.76 -7.87
N LEU A 52 -3.84 2.78 -8.62
CA LEU A 52 -3.17 3.23 -9.84
C LEU A 52 -1.74 3.68 -9.58
N LEU A 53 -1.48 4.44 -8.51
CA LEU A 53 -0.12 4.85 -8.14
C LEU A 53 0.76 3.63 -7.80
N PHE A 54 0.23 2.66 -7.06
CA PHE A 54 0.94 1.41 -6.77
C PHE A 54 1.24 0.61 -8.04
N LEU A 55 0.29 0.53 -8.97
CA LEU A 55 0.50 -0.13 -10.25
C LEU A 55 1.62 0.54 -11.04
N VAL A 56 1.61 1.88 -11.14
CA VAL A 56 2.68 2.65 -11.80
C VAL A 56 4.03 2.40 -11.12
N ALA A 57 4.09 2.35 -9.79
CA ALA A 57 5.32 2.09 -9.05
C ALA A 57 5.88 0.67 -9.27
N ILE A 58 5.01 -0.35 -9.39
CA ILE A 58 5.42 -1.74 -9.64
C ILE A 58 5.81 -1.93 -11.10
N LEU A 59 5.08 -1.30 -12.02
CA LEU A 59 5.36 -1.34 -13.46
C LEU A 59 6.52 -0.42 -13.86
N ALA A 60 7.05 0.41 -12.95
CA ALA A 60 8.16 1.32 -13.22
C ALA A 60 9.40 0.59 -13.76
N ASP A 61 9.70 -0.60 -13.23
CA ASP A 61 10.86 -1.40 -13.66
C ASP A 61 10.64 -2.08 -15.03
N VAL A 62 9.38 -2.17 -15.51
CA VAL A 62 9.02 -2.71 -16.83
C VAL A 62 8.78 -1.61 -17.86
N VAL A 63 8.39 -0.41 -17.40
CA VAL A 63 8.09 0.76 -18.25
C VAL A 63 9.34 1.63 -18.47
N ALA A 64 10.33 1.59 -17.57
CA ALA A 64 11.57 2.32 -17.74
C ALA A 64 12.41 1.71 -18.89
N PRO A 65 12.68 2.46 -19.98
CA PRO A 65 13.43 1.95 -21.12
C PRO A 65 14.94 1.78 -20.81
N TYR A 66 15.46 2.45 -19.77
CA TYR A 66 16.86 2.39 -19.36
C TYR A 66 17.00 2.37 -17.84
N ASP A 67 18.06 1.70 -17.37
CA ASP A 67 18.40 1.59 -15.95
C ASP A 67 18.84 2.97 -15.38
N PRO A 68 18.08 3.55 -14.44
CA PRO A 68 18.36 4.89 -13.89
C PRO A 68 19.64 4.96 -13.06
N LEU A 69 20.22 3.82 -12.68
CA LEU A 69 21.45 3.72 -11.88
C LEU A 69 22.68 3.38 -12.73
N LYS A 70 22.50 2.94 -13.98
CA LYS A 70 23.61 2.55 -14.86
C LYS A 70 24.35 3.80 -15.36
N GLN A 71 25.59 3.97 -14.91
CA GLN A 71 26.45 5.09 -15.30
C GLN A 71 27.18 4.77 -16.61
N ASN A 72 27.05 5.67 -17.60
CA ASN A 72 27.80 5.59 -18.85
C ASN A 72 28.53 6.90 -19.12
N LEU A 73 29.77 7.01 -18.61
CA LEU A 73 30.58 8.24 -18.74
C LEU A 73 30.87 8.64 -20.19
N ARG A 74 30.80 7.71 -21.15
CA ARG A 74 30.94 8.02 -22.59
C ARG A 74 29.73 8.78 -23.16
N ALA A 75 28.58 8.65 -22.50
CA ALA A 75 27.35 9.36 -22.84
C ALA A 75 27.08 10.52 -21.87
N SER A 76 28.11 11.10 -21.26
CA SER A 76 27.95 12.23 -20.34
C SER A 76 27.65 13.53 -21.10
N HIS A 77 26.71 14.34 -20.60
CA HIS A 77 26.31 15.63 -21.19
C HIS A 77 25.79 15.52 -22.64
N MET A 78 25.15 14.41 -22.99
CA MET A 78 24.51 14.29 -24.28
C MET A 78 23.27 15.20 -24.33
N PRO A 79 23.10 15.98 -25.42
CA PRO A 79 21.90 16.78 -25.61
C PRO A 79 20.66 15.89 -25.80
N PRO A 80 19.44 16.47 -25.70
CA PRO A 80 18.21 15.76 -25.99
C PRO A 80 18.26 15.08 -27.36
N SER A 81 17.94 13.78 -27.40
CA SER A 81 17.96 12.95 -28.60
C SER A 81 16.87 11.88 -28.51
N ALA A 82 16.62 11.18 -29.63
CA ALA A 82 15.67 10.05 -29.63
C ALA A 82 16.09 8.92 -28.67
N GLU A 83 17.39 8.81 -28.37
CA GLU A 83 17.96 7.83 -27.44
C GLU A 83 17.89 8.32 -25.99
N HIS A 84 18.04 9.64 -25.77
CA HIS A 84 17.94 10.31 -24.48
C HIS A 84 17.00 11.51 -24.58
N LEU A 85 15.71 11.29 -24.33
CA LEU A 85 14.65 12.29 -24.57
C LEU A 85 14.89 13.64 -23.87
N LEU A 86 15.50 13.61 -22.68
CA LEU A 86 15.89 14.81 -21.93
C LEU A 86 17.42 14.97 -21.80
N GLY A 87 18.18 14.20 -22.57
CA GLY A 87 19.63 14.13 -22.47
C GLY A 87 20.10 13.35 -21.24
N THR A 88 21.39 13.43 -20.98
CA THR A 88 22.05 12.73 -19.88
C THR A 88 22.71 13.69 -18.88
N ASP A 89 22.83 13.26 -17.62
CA ASP A 89 23.49 14.04 -16.58
C ASP A 89 25.03 13.94 -16.64
N ARG A 90 25.71 14.55 -15.65
CA ARG A 90 27.19 14.56 -15.52
C ARG A 90 27.85 13.19 -15.38
N HIS A 91 27.06 12.14 -15.13
CA HIS A 91 27.53 10.76 -15.05
C HIS A 91 27.00 9.91 -16.23
N GLY A 92 26.41 10.56 -17.24
CA GLY A 92 25.81 9.89 -18.39
C GLY A 92 24.57 9.08 -18.07
N ARG A 93 23.85 9.43 -17.00
CA ARG A 93 22.55 8.81 -16.68
C ARG A 93 21.43 9.56 -17.38
N ASP A 94 20.47 8.82 -17.90
CA ASP A 94 19.30 9.38 -18.58
C ASP A 94 18.46 10.24 -17.61
N VAL A 95 18.28 11.52 -17.95
CA VAL A 95 17.62 12.50 -17.07
C VAL A 95 16.13 12.19 -16.91
N LEU A 96 15.48 11.72 -17.98
CA LEU A 96 14.06 11.35 -17.95
C LEU A 96 13.82 10.15 -17.02
N SER A 97 14.66 9.12 -17.14
CA SER A 97 14.60 7.92 -16.30
C SER A 97 14.84 8.26 -14.83
N ARG A 98 15.75 9.20 -14.52
CA ARG A 98 15.97 9.69 -13.14
C ARG A 98 14.78 10.49 -12.59
N LEU A 99 14.08 11.28 -13.41
CA LEU A 99 12.88 11.99 -12.98
C LEU A 99 11.75 11.02 -12.65
N ILE A 100 11.56 9.99 -13.48
CA ILE A 100 10.55 8.94 -13.25
C ILE A 100 10.90 8.16 -11.98
N TYR A 101 12.14 7.71 -11.82
CA TYR A 101 12.57 6.95 -10.64
C TYR A 101 12.53 7.78 -9.35
N GLY A 102 12.78 9.10 -9.43
CA GLY A 102 12.70 10.01 -8.28
C GLY A 102 11.32 10.11 -7.63
N THR A 103 10.25 9.67 -8.32
CA THR A 103 8.90 9.59 -7.75
C THR A 103 8.69 8.41 -6.79
N ARG A 104 9.66 7.48 -6.72
CA ARG A 104 9.62 6.26 -5.89
C ARG A 104 10.30 6.45 -4.51
N ILE A 105 10.82 7.64 -4.20
CA ILE A 105 11.52 7.95 -2.94
C ILE A 105 10.64 8.75 -2.00
#